data_AF-E6X2R7-F1
#
_entry.id   AF-E6X2R7-F1
#
_cell.length_a   1.000
_cell.length_b   1.000
_cell.length_c   1.000
_cell.angle_alpha   90.00
_cell.angle_beta   90.00
_cell.angle_gamma   90.00
#
_symmetry.space_group_name_H-M   'P 1'
#
loop_
_entity.id
_entity.type
_entity.pdbx_description
1 polymer ?
#
loop_
_entity_poly.entity_id
_entity_poly.type
_entity_poly.pdbx_seq_one_letter_code
_entity_poly.pdbx_strand_id
1 'polypeptide(L)'
;MNVLYDKKASKKATNISLNSDLVRKAKLYGINLSQTLEVALERIVKEKEEKQWRKENRTAIEVQNRRVEKEGAFSDEFRRF
;
A
#
# COMPACT_ATOMS: atom_id res chain seq x y z
N MET A 1 4.38 -13.27 2.32
CA MET A 1 3.66 -11.98 2.17
C MET A 1 4.67 -10.90 2.47
N ASN A 2 4.85 -9.90 1.59
CA ASN A 2 5.73 -8.78 1.90
C ASN A 2 5.04 -7.97 3.02
N VAL A 3 5.65 -7.93 4.18
CA VAL A 3 5.08 -7.25 5.34
C VAL A 3 5.44 -5.77 5.21
N LEU A 4 4.43 -4.89 5.09
CA LEU A 4 4.62 -3.45 4.85
C LEU A 4 5.55 -2.80 5.90
N TYR A 5 5.44 -3.23 7.16
CA TYR A 5 6.31 -2.86 8.28
C TYR A 5 6.05 -3.83 9.45
N ASP A 6 6.94 -3.82 10.45
CA ASP A 6 6.75 -4.61 11.67
C ASP A 6 5.69 -3.97 12.59
N LYS A 7 4.52 -4.62 12.69
CA LYS A 7 3.42 -4.18 13.58
C LYS A 7 3.71 -4.35 15.08
N LYS A 8 4.76 -5.09 15.44
CA LYS A 8 5.20 -5.30 16.83
C LYS A 8 6.33 -4.36 17.24
N ALA A 9 6.86 -3.57 16.31
CA ALA A 9 7.89 -2.58 16.61
C ALA A 9 7.38 -1.58 17.66
N SER A 10 8.27 -1.13 18.54
CA SER A 10 7.92 -0.16 19.56
C SER A 10 7.51 1.18 18.93
N LYS A 11 6.45 1.80 19.49
CA LYS A 11 5.99 3.11 19.01
C LYS A 11 7.07 4.15 19.29
N LYS A 12 7.53 4.81 18.23
CA LYS A 12 8.46 5.93 18.34
C LYS A 12 7.68 7.23 18.46
N ALA A 13 7.89 7.97 19.55
CA ALA A 13 7.39 9.33 19.67
C ALA A 13 8.03 10.19 18.58
N THR A 14 7.22 10.74 17.68
CA THR A 14 7.68 11.59 16.58
C THR A 14 7.04 12.96 16.75
N ASN A 15 7.85 14.01 16.79
CA ASN A 15 7.34 15.37 16.85
C ASN A 15 6.93 15.80 15.44
N ILE A 16 5.64 16.13 15.25
CA ILE A 16 5.08 16.50 13.95
C ILE A 16 4.29 17.81 14.07
N SER A 17 4.35 18.62 13.04
CA SER A 17 3.58 19.87 12.96
C SER A 17 2.25 19.62 12.25
N LEU A 18 1.14 19.90 12.94
CA LEU A 18 -0.22 19.82 12.41
C LEU A 18 -0.95 21.14 12.64
N ASN A 19 -2.01 21.37 11.86
CA ASN A 19 -2.88 22.52 12.07
C ASN A 19 -3.49 22.47 13.49
N SER A 20 -3.32 23.54 14.25
CA SER A 20 -3.72 23.62 15.66
C SER A 20 -5.24 23.53 15.85
N ASP A 21 -6.04 24.12 14.95
CA ASP A 21 -7.51 24.02 14.99
C ASP A 21 -7.99 22.59 14.71
N LEU A 22 -7.35 21.91 13.74
CA LEU A 22 -7.65 20.52 13.44
C LEU A 22 -7.35 19.61 14.64
N VAL A 23 -6.19 19.77 15.28
CA VAL A 23 -5.82 19.02 16.48
C VAL A 23 -6.81 19.26 17.61
N ARG A 24 -7.23 20.52 17.81
CA ARG A 24 -8.23 20.89 18.81
C ARG A 24 -9.57 20.20 18.53
N LYS A 25 -10.08 20.29 17.31
CA LYS A 25 -11.34 19.64 16.90
C LYS A 25 -11.27 18.11 17.04
N ALA A 26 -10.17 17.51 16.62
CA ALA A 26 -9.96 16.07 16.76
C ALA A 26 -10.00 15.63 18.23
N LYS A 27 -9.34 16.36 19.13
CA LYS A 27 -9.41 16.10 20.57
C LYS A 27 -10.82 16.28 21.12
N LEU A 28 -11.55 17.32 20.71
CA LEU A 28 -12.94 17.56 21.13
C LEU A 28 -13.87 16.40 20.73
N TYR A 29 -13.63 15.79 19.56
CA TYR A 29 -14.38 14.63 19.09
C TYR A 29 -13.84 13.29 19.63
N GLY A 30 -12.87 13.29 20.53
CA GLY A 30 -12.29 12.07 21.10
C GLY A 30 -11.47 11.24 20.11
N ILE A 31 -10.99 11.84 19.02
CA ILE A 31 -10.20 11.14 18.01
C ILE A 31 -8.80 10.85 18.55
N ASN A 32 -8.40 9.57 18.51
CA ASN A 32 -7.04 9.17 18.83
C ASN A 32 -6.09 9.53 17.69
N LEU A 33 -5.37 10.65 17.84
CA LEU A 33 -4.45 11.16 16.83
C LEU A 33 -3.37 10.15 16.45
N SER A 34 -2.76 9.47 17.42
CA SER A 34 -1.68 8.51 17.15
C SER A 34 -2.18 7.35 16.29
N GLN A 35 -3.30 6.74 16.66
CA GLN A 35 -3.89 5.63 15.90
C GLN A 35 -4.34 6.09 14.50
N THR A 36 -4.95 7.27 14.41
CA THR A 36 -5.44 7.82 13.13
C THR A 36 -4.30 8.08 12.17
N LEU A 37 -3.22 8.69 12.65
CA LEU A 37 -2.02 8.96 11.86
C LEU A 37 -1.33 7.67 11.43
N GLU A 38 -1.26 6.68 12.31
CA GLU A 38 -0.65 5.37 12.01
C GLU A 38 -1.40 4.64 10.87
N VAL A 39 -2.74 4.59 10.93
CA VAL A 39 -3.58 4.00 9.87
C VAL A 39 -3.47 4.78 8.56
N ALA A 40 -3.46 6.12 8.63
CA ALA A 40 -3.31 6.95 7.45
C ALA A 40 -1.94 6.72 6.78
N LEU A 41 -0.88 6.63 7.58
CA LEU A 41 0.48 6.40 7.10
C LEU A 41 0.63 5.00 6.48
N GLU A 42 0.07 3.95 7.11
CA GLU A 42 0.04 2.59 6.55
C GLU A 42 -0.58 2.58 5.15
N ARG A 43 -1.71 3.28 4.95
CA ARG A 43 -2.36 3.39 3.63
C ARG A 43 -1.46 4.07 2.59
N ILE A 44 -0.85 5.20 2.96
CA ILE A 44 0.01 5.97 2.04
C ILE A 44 1.26 5.17 1.66
N VAL A 45 1.91 4.51 2.64
CA VAL A 45 3.09 3.68 2.39
C VAL A 45 2.75 2.52 1.47
N LYS A 46 1.63 1.83 1.73
CA LYS A 46 1.15 0.74 0.86
C LYS A 46 0.93 1.20 -0.57
N GLU A 47 0.25 2.33 -0.77
CA GLU A 47 0.01 2.87 -2.10
C GLU A 47 1.32 3.21 -2.84
N LYS A 48 2.32 3.73 -2.12
CA LYS A 48 3.64 4.06 -2.68
C LYS A 48 4.40 2.80 -3.06
N GLU A 49 4.42 1.77 -2.21
CA GLU A 49 5.07 0.50 -2.53
C GLU A 49 4.41 -0.20 -3.71
N GLU A 50 3.08 -0.22 -3.78
CA GLU A 50 2.37 -0.79 -4.94
C GLU A 50 2.69 -0.05 -6.23
N LYS A 51 2.76 1.29 -6.19
CA LYS A 51 3.16 2.10 -7.34
C LYS A 51 4.61 1.81 -7.75
N GLN A 52 5.51 1.66 -6.79
CA GLN A 52 6.92 1.35 -7.05
C GLN A 52 7.07 -0.05 -7.63
N TRP A 53 6.41 -1.05 -7.04
CA TRP A 53 6.40 -2.42 -7.52
C TRP A 53 5.89 -2.52 -8.96
N ARG A 54 4.77 -1.85 -9.27
CA ARG A 54 4.25 -1.78 -10.64
C ARG A 54 5.25 -1.16 -11.62
N LYS A 55 5.99 -0.13 -11.20
CA LYS A 55 7.02 0.51 -12.03
C LYS A 55 8.20 -0.43 -12.31
N GLU A 56 8.69 -1.11 -11.28
CA GLU A 56 9.82 -2.04 -11.38
C GLU A 56 9.48 -3.28 -12.20
N ASN A 57 8.26 -3.81 -12.03
CA ASN A 57 7.82 -5.03 -12.69
C ASN A 57 7.20 -4.78 -14.08
N ARG A 58 7.13 -3.52 -14.54
CA ARG A 58 6.48 -3.17 -15.80
C ARG A 58 7.07 -3.94 -16.98
N THR A 59 8.40 -4.02 -17.09
CA THR A 59 9.08 -4.75 -18.17
C THR A 59 8.77 -6.25 -18.12
N ALA A 60 8.77 -6.85 -16.92
CA ALA A 60 8.46 -8.27 -16.76
C ALA A 60 6.99 -8.58 -17.11
N ILE A 61 6.07 -7.69 -16.71
CA ILE A 61 4.64 -7.78 -17.05
C ILE A 61 4.44 -7.63 -18.56
N GLU A 62 5.11 -6.67 -19.21
CA GLU A 62 5.02 -6.48 -20.67
C GLU A 62 5.54 -7.69 -21.46
N VAL A 63 6.67 -8.27 -21.03
CA VAL A 63 7.21 -9.50 -21.64
C VAL A 63 6.24 -10.66 -21.46
N GLN A 64 5.69 -10.83 -20.26
CA GLN A 64 4.72 -11.89 -19.97
C GLN A 64 3.43 -11.72 -20.78
N ASN A 65 2.90 -10.50 -20.87
CA ASN A 65 1.72 -10.19 -21.66
C ASN A 65 1.95 -10.50 -23.14
N ARG A 66 3.09 -10.09 -23.71
CA ARG A 66 3.45 -10.43 -25.10
C ARG A 66 3.59 -11.92 -25.33
N ARG A 67 4.09 -12.68 -24.35
CA ARG A 67 4.13 -14.14 -24.43
C ARG A 67 2.73 -14.74 -24.45
N VAL A 68 1.84 -14.31 -23.54
CA VAL A 68 0.45 -14.78 -23.50
C VAL A 68 -0.31 -14.42 -24.80
N GLU A 69 -0.10 -13.23 -25.37
CA GLU A 69 -0.68 -12.85 -26.66
C GLU A 69 -0.20 -13.73 -27.82
N LYS A 70 1.06 -14.18 -27.78
CA LYS A 70 1.67 -14.99 -28.86
C LYS A 70 1.45 -16.48 -28.71
N GLU A 71 1.56 -16.99 -27.48
CA GLU A 71 1.64 -18.42 -27.15
C GLU A 71 0.33 -18.93 -26.52
N GLY A 72 -0.62 -18.03 -26.22
CA GLY A 72 -1.80 -18.36 -25.41
C GLY A 72 -1.49 -18.37 -23.92
N ALA A 73 -2.51 -18.33 -23.08
CA ALA A 73 -2.33 -18.52 -21.65
C ALA A 73 -2.19 -20.02 -21.36
N PHE A 74 -1.33 -20.39 -20.41
CA PHE A 74 -1.21 -21.79 -19.94
C PHE A 74 -2.56 -22.39 -19.52
N SER A 75 -3.47 -21.56 -18.99
CA SER A 75 -4.82 -21.97 -18.61
C SER A 75 -5.75 -22.27 -19.79
N ASP A 76 -5.40 -21.87 -21.01
CA ASP A 76 -6.24 -22.07 -22.19
C ASP A 76 -6.34 -23.56 -22.55
N GLU A 77 -5.31 -24.37 -22.26
CA GLU A 77 -5.33 -25.83 -22.44
C GLU A 77 -6.30 -26.56 -21.49
N PHE A 78 -6.73 -25.90 -20.40
CA PHE A 78 -7.60 -26.47 -19.38
C PHE A 78 -9.00 -25.85 -19.35
N ARG A 79 -9.27 -24.88 -20.23
CA ARG A 79 -10.57 -24.19 -20.28
C ARG A 79 -11.60 -25.10 -20.96
N ARG A 80 -12.51 -25.69 -20.17
CA ARG A 80 -13.70 -26.41 -20.68
C ARG A 80 -14.86 -25.41 -20.80
N PHE A 81 -15.52 -25.36 -21.95
CA PHE A 81 -16.72 -24.56 -22.22
C PHE A 81 -17.99 -25.35 -21.90
#